data_AF-A0A915NDF1-F1
#
_entry.id   AF-A0A915NDF1-F1
#
_cell.length_a   1.000
_cell.length_b   1.000
_cell.length_c   1.000
_cell.angle_alpha   90.00
_cell.angle_beta   90.00
_cell.angle_gamma   90.00
#
_symmetry.space_group_name_H-M   'P 1'
#
loop_
_entity.id
_entity.type
_entity.pdbx_description
1 polymer ?
#
loop_
_entity_poly.entity_id
_entity_poly.type
_entity_poly.pdbx_seq_one_letter_code
_entity_poly.pdbx_strand_id
1 'polypeptide(L)'
;LEYIVTDTIQTAQQCIELLKREQLGVSTFIALDKQQQYWRNIRAVPKTPENAPRLFDLIRVKDEHVLPAFYYVLGETLVADDIISATRIAMGNERRWRTVTLKGELVDVFGAMTGGGNVQARYLLH
;
A
#
# COMPACT_ATOMS: atom_id res chain seq x y z
N LEU A 1 -8.59 -2.20 2.27
CA LEU A 1 -8.40 -1.74 3.67
C LEU A 1 -8.47 -0.23 3.64
N GLU A 2 -9.26 0.35 4.53
CA GLU A 2 -9.40 1.81 4.68
C GLU A 2 -8.58 2.24 5.90
N TYR A 3 -7.70 3.22 5.71
CA TYR A 3 -6.90 3.79 6.79
C TYR A 3 -7.20 5.27 6.89
N ILE A 4 -7.21 5.79 8.12
CA ILE A 4 -7.31 7.23 8.40
C ILE A 4 -5.90 7.76 8.67
N VAL A 5 -5.45 8.74 7.90
CA VAL A 5 -4.14 9.36 8.11
C VAL A 5 -4.25 10.50 9.14
N THR A 6 -3.42 10.46 10.17
CA THR A 6 -3.28 11.54 11.16
C THR A 6 -1.88 12.16 11.08
N ASP A 7 -1.73 13.38 11.59
CA ASP A 7 -0.44 14.06 11.66
C ASP A 7 0.53 13.37 12.64
N THR A 8 0.04 12.99 13.83
CA THR A 8 0.83 12.41 14.92
C THR A 8 0.19 11.16 15.53
N ILE A 9 0.99 10.42 16.30
CA ILE A 9 0.52 9.31 17.14
C ILE A 9 -0.50 9.79 18.19
N GLN A 10 -0.26 10.96 18.77
CA GLN A 10 -1.14 11.54 19.80
C GLN A 10 -2.54 11.80 19.23
N THR A 11 -2.62 12.37 18.02
CA THR A 11 -3.90 12.58 17.32
C THR A 11 -4.60 11.26 17.04
N ALA A 12 -3.88 10.23 16.57
CA ALA A 12 -4.47 8.90 16.36
C ALA A 12 -5.05 8.30 17.65
N GLN A 13 -4.33 8.42 18.77
CA GLN A 13 -4.81 7.95 20.07
C GLN A 13 -6.07 8.69 20.53
N GLN A 14 -6.12 10.01 20.35
CA GLN A 14 -7.31 10.81 20.65
C GLN A 14 -8.51 10.39 19.80
N CYS A 15 -8.31 10.12 18.51
CA CYS A 15 -9.36 9.61 17.63
C CYS A 15 -9.86 8.23 18.10
N ILE A 16 -8.96 7.32 18.52
CA ILE A 16 -9.33 6.01 19.06
C ILE A 16 -10.16 6.15 20.34
N GLU A 17 -9.76 7.01 21.26
CA GLU A 17 -10.53 7.26 22.49
C GLU A 17 -11.91 7.87 22.19
N LEU A 18 -12.01 8.73 21.19
CA LEU A 18 -13.29 9.23 20.71
C LEU A 18 -14.17 8.10 20.15
N LEU A 19 -13.63 7.24 19.27
CA LEU A 19 -14.38 6.11 18.72
C LEU A 19 -14.91 5.18 19.82
N LYS A 20 -14.11 4.93 20.86
CA LYS A 20 -14.52 4.13 22.02
C LYS A 20 -15.63 4.80 22.82
N ARG A 21 -15.44 6.08 23.19
CA ARG A 21 -16.38 6.83 24.02
C ARG A 21 -17.75 6.94 23.37
N GLU A 22 -17.77 7.15 22.06
CA GLU A 22 -18.99 7.35 21.26
C GLU A 22 -19.50 6.05 20.60
N GLN A 23 -18.83 4.91 20.81
CA GLN A 23 -19.19 3.59 20.25
C GLN A 23 -19.30 3.58 18.71
N LEU A 24 -18.39 4.26 18.02
CA LEU A 24 -18.43 4.49 16.56
C LEU A 24 -17.76 3.39 15.73
N GLY A 25 -17.48 2.23 16.33
CA GLY A 25 -16.86 1.09 15.66
C GLY A 25 -15.33 1.10 15.70
N VAL A 26 -14.72 0.43 14.72
CA VAL A 26 -13.27 0.17 14.65
C VAL A 26 -12.69 0.77 13.37
N SER A 27 -11.58 1.49 13.50
CA SER A 27 -10.81 2.00 12.38
C SER A 27 -9.32 1.80 12.60
N THR A 28 -8.54 1.87 11.53
CA THR A 28 -7.07 1.78 11.57
C THR A 28 -6.47 3.13 11.18
N PHE A 29 -5.49 3.60 11.96
CA PHE A 29 -4.88 4.92 11.78
C PHE A 29 -3.42 4.81 11.37
N ILE A 30 -2.96 5.71 10.51
CA ILE A 30 -1.55 5.89 10.14
C ILE A 30 -1.09 7.26 10.63
N ALA A 31 -0.17 7.28 11.58
CA ALA A 31 0.47 8.52 12.04
C ALA A 31 1.61 8.92 11.09
N LEU A 32 1.46 10.06 10.43
CA LEU A 32 2.32 10.53 9.36
C LEU A 32 3.72 10.92 9.86
N ASP A 33 3.85 11.46 11.07
CA ASP A 33 5.13 11.74 11.72
C ASP A 33 6.01 10.49 11.88
N LYS A 34 5.41 9.29 11.93
CA LYS A 34 6.14 8.00 12.01
C LYS A 34 6.44 7.35 10.66
N GLN A 35 6.04 7.98 9.55
CA GLN A 35 6.30 7.46 8.21
C GLN A 35 7.43 8.20 7.48
N GLN A 36 8.00 9.25 8.10
CA GLN A 36 8.96 10.16 7.45
C GLN A 36 10.22 9.44 6.91
N GLN A 37 10.61 8.29 7.47
CA GLN A 37 11.73 7.50 6.95
C GLN A 37 11.55 7.06 5.48
N TYR A 38 10.31 6.96 4.99
CA TYR A 38 10.03 6.48 3.64
C TYR A 38 10.35 7.47 2.53
N TRP A 39 10.63 8.74 2.84
CA TRP A 39 11.02 9.73 1.82
C TRP A 39 12.23 9.29 1.00
N ARG A 40 13.17 8.55 1.59
CA ARG A 40 14.31 8.01 0.87
C ARG A 40 13.89 6.97 -0.17
N ASN A 41 12.96 6.09 0.18
CA ASN A 41 12.47 5.04 -0.70
C ASN A 41 11.54 5.58 -1.79
N ILE A 42 10.72 6.56 -1.46
CA ILE A 42 9.83 7.26 -2.40
C ILE A 42 10.64 7.82 -3.58
N ARG A 43 11.77 8.47 -3.28
CA ARG A 43 12.66 9.08 -4.29
C ARG A 43 13.52 8.06 -5.05
N ALA A 44 13.66 6.85 -4.52
CA ALA A 44 14.44 5.80 -5.17
C ALA A 44 13.56 5.09 -6.21
N VAL A 45 14.03 5.03 -7.45
CA VAL A 45 13.41 4.21 -8.50
C VAL A 45 14.14 2.87 -8.54
N PRO A 46 13.52 1.76 -8.10
CA PRO A 46 14.18 0.46 -8.13
C PRO A 46 14.31 -0.05 -9.57
N LYS A 47 15.34 -0.87 -9.81
CA LYS A 47 15.34 -1.75 -10.99
C LYS A 47 14.37 -2.89 -10.72
N THR A 48 13.34 -3.01 -11.57
CA THR A 48 12.28 -3.99 -11.41
C THR A 48 12.41 -5.11 -12.45
N PRO A 49 12.01 -6.35 -12.12
CA PRO A 49 11.90 -7.41 -13.11
C PRO A 49 11.00 -6.96 -14.25
N GLU A 50 11.41 -7.24 -15.49
CA GLU A 50 10.63 -6.96 -16.70
C GLU A 50 10.22 -5.50 -16.90
N ASN A 51 10.89 -4.57 -16.22
CA ASN A 51 10.48 -3.17 -16.16
C ASN A 51 9.05 -2.99 -15.64
N ALA A 52 8.56 -3.92 -14.82
CA ALA A 52 7.24 -3.82 -14.20
C ALA A 52 7.15 -2.51 -13.39
N PRO A 53 6.11 -1.69 -13.60
CA PRO A 53 5.99 -0.42 -12.91
C PRO A 53 5.70 -0.64 -11.42
N ARG A 54 6.26 0.22 -10.59
CA ARG A 54 5.94 0.26 -9.16
C ARG A 54 4.62 1.01 -8.98
N LEU A 55 3.65 0.36 -8.31
CA LEU A 55 2.31 0.88 -8.09
C LEU A 55 2.31 2.26 -7.42
N PHE A 56 3.22 2.47 -6.46
CA PHE A 56 3.36 3.75 -5.77
C PHE A 56 3.59 4.93 -6.75
N ASP A 57 4.38 4.73 -7.81
CA ASP A 57 4.74 5.81 -8.75
C ASP A 57 3.57 6.24 -9.66
N LEU A 58 2.52 5.41 -9.70
CA LEU A 58 1.28 5.68 -10.44
C LEU A 58 0.29 6.55 -9.65
N ILE A 59 0.53 6.75 -8.35
CA ILE A 59 -0.34 7.56 -7.50
C ILE A 59 -0.17 9.04 -7.82
N ARG A 60 -1.29 9.76 -7.77
CA ARG A 60 -1.36 11.22 -7.83
C ARG A 60 -2.17 11.71 -6.63
N VAL A 61 -1.56 12.56 -5.82
CA VAL A 61 -2.18 13.19 -4.65
C VAL A 61 -2.15 14.71 -4.80
N LYS A 62 -3.09 15.39 -4.15
CA LYS A 62 -3.11 16.86 -4.10
C LYS A 62 -2.10 17.41 -3.10
N ASP A 63 -1.96 16.75 -1.95
CA ASP A 63 -0.98 17.08 -0.93
C ASP A 63 0.11 16.00 -0.95
N GLU A 64 1.34 16.37 -1.28
CA GLU A 64 2.43 15.40 -1.32
C GLU A 64 2.89 14.96 0.08
N HIS A 65 2.58 15.71 1.14
CA HIS A 65 3.02 15.36 2.49
C HIS A 65 2.46 14.01 2.97
N VAL A 66 1.34 13.53 2.40
CA VAL A 66 0.77 12.22 2.75
C VAL A 66 1.42 11.04 2.01
N LEU A 67 2.30 11.29 1.03
CA LEU A 67 2.98 10.24 0.26
C LEU A 67 3.67 9.17 1.13
N PRO A 68 4.30 9.49 2.27
CA PRO A 68 4.83 8.47 3.18
C PRO A 68 3.79 7.48 3.70
N ALA A 69 2.53 7.88 3.90
CA ALA A 69 1.45 6.96 4.28
C ALA A 69 1.07 6.03 3.12
N PHE A 70 1.00 6.55 1.89
CA PHE A 70 0.80 5.72 0.70
C PHE A 70 1.95 4.73 0.53
N TYR A 71 3.19 5.17 0.73
CA TYR A 71 4.35 4.29 0.64
C TYR A 71 4.38 3.24 1.77
N TYR A 72 3.96 3.58 2.99
CA TYR A 72 3.81 2.59 4.06
C TYR A 72 2.89 1.43 3.65
N VAL A 73 1.74 1.75 3.03
CA VAL A 73 0.78 0.72 2.61
C VAL A 73 1.26 -0.04 1.37
N LEU A 74 1.80 0.66 0.39
CA LEU A 74 2.08 0.10 -0.94
C LEU A 74 3.52 -0.38 -1.12
N GLY A 75 4.47 0.24 -0.43
CA GLY A 75 5.89 -0.05 -0.53
C GLY A 75 6.36 -0.24 -1.98
N GLU A 76 7.14 -1.29 -2.19
CA GLU A 76 7.71 -1.65 -3.49
C GLU A 76 6.78 -2.59 -4.29
N THR A 77 5.47 -2.41 -4.20
CA THR A 77 4.51 -3.25 -4.93
C THR A 77 4.62 -3.00 -6.43
N LEU A 78 4.76 -4.06 -7.20
CA LEU A 78 4.81 -4.01 -8.66
C LEU A 78 3.44 -4.28 -9.27
N VAL A 79 3.23 -3.82 -10.49
CA VAL A 79 2.02 -4.07 -11.26
C VAL A 79 2.34 -4.98 -12.45
N ALA A 80 1.49 -5.96 -12.68
CA ALA A 80 1.54 -6.89 -13.80
C ALA A 80 0.20 -6.96 -14.53
N ASP A 81 0.18 -7.54 -15.74
CA ASP A 81 -1.05 -7.61 -16.54
C ASP A 81 -2.02 -8.68 -16.04
N ASP A 82 -1.49 -9.82 -15.58
CA ASP A 82 -2.26 -11.00 -15.16
C ASP A 82 -1.59 -11.78 -14.03
N ILE A 83 -2.29 -12.77 -13.48
CA ILE A 83 -1.80 -13.53 -12.32
C ILE A 83 -0.59 -14.40 -12.65
N ILE A 84 -0.41 -14.81 -13.92
CA ILE A 84 0.72 -15.63 -14.36
C ILE A 84 1.99 -14.79 -14.32
N SER A 85 1.96 -13.61 -14.95
CA SER A 85 3.04 -12.62 -14.91
C SER A 85 3.30 -12.14 -13.48
N ALA A 86 2.26 -11.83 -12.69
CA ALA A 86 2.42 -11.44 -11.29
C ALA A 86 3.15 -12.51 -10.46
N THR A 87 2.78 -13.79 -10.61
CA THR A 87 3.43 -14.89 -9.89
C THR A 87 4.90 -15.02 -10.26
N ARG A 88 5.21 -14.93 -11.56
CA ARG A 88 6.58 -15.02 -12.07
C ARG A 88 7.45 -13.85 -11.61
N ILE A 89 6.93 -12.62 -11.63
CA ILE A 89 7.63 -11.44 -11.11
C ILE A 89 7.84 -11.58 -9.59
N ALA A 90 6.81 -11.98 -8.86
CA ALA A 90 6.82 -12.05 -7.40
C ALA A 90 7.80 -13.09 -6.86
N MET A 91 7.87 -14.28 -7.48
CA MET A 91 8.58 -15.44 -6.95
C MET A 91 9.80 -15.88 -7.77
N GLY A 92 9.90 -15.46 -9.04
CA GLY A 92 10.92 -15.96 -9.98
C GLY A 92 12.25 -15.22 -9.95
N ASN A 93 12.46 -14.32 -9.01
CA ASN A 93 13.66 -13.47 -8.90
C ASN A 93 14.35 -13.68 -7.55
N GLU A 94 15.65 -13.37 -7.46
CA GLU A 94 16.42 -13.46 -6.20
C GLU A 94 15.75 -12.67 -5.07
N ARG A 95 15.29 -11.46 -5.40
CA ARG A 95 14.42 -10.66 -4.54
C ARG A 95 12.97 -11.00 -4.85
N ARG A 96 12.20 -11.28 -3.80
CA ARG A 96 10.73 -11.42 -3.91
C ARG A 96 10.06 -10.05 -3.97
N TRP A 97 8.99 -9.97 -4.75
CA TRP A 97 8.23 -8.74 -4.97
C TRP A 97 6.76 -8.96 -4.66
N ARG A 98 6.15 -8.05 -3.90
CA ARG A 98 4.70 -8.01 -3.81
C ARG A 98 4.19 -7.49 -5.16
N THR A 99 3.30 -8.22 -5.81
CA THR A 99 2.88 -7.89 -7.17
C THR A 99 1.36 -7.98 -7.30
N VAL A 100 0.76 -6.94 -7.87
CA VAL A 100 -0.69 -6.90 -8.15
C VAL A 100 -0.95 -6.93 -9.64
N THR A 101 -2.12 -7.44 -10.03
CA THR A 101 -2.57 -7.42 -11.42
C THR A 101 -3.46 -6.21 -11.69
N LEU A 102 -3.63 -5.84 -12.97
CA LEU A 102 -4.61 -4.84 -13.39
C LEU A 102 -6.05 -5.21 -13.03
N LYS A 103 -6.32 -6.51 -12.77
CA LYS A 103 -7.61 -7.03 -12.33
C LYS A 103 -7.78 -7.04 -10.81
N GLY A 104 -6.78 -6.63 -10.05
CA GLY A 104 -6.82 -6.55 -8.59
C GLY A 104 -6.45 -7.83 -7.87
N GLU A 105 -5.84 -8.80 -8.55
CA GLU A 105 -5.27 -9.98 -7.90
C GLU A 105 -3.92 -9.61 -7.27
N LEU A 106 -3.53 -10.27 -6.18
CA LEU A 106 -2.31 -9.99 -5.42
C LEU A 106 -1.53 -11.27 -5.18
N VAL A 107 -0.22 -11.19 -5.38
CA VAL A 107 0.77 -12.17 -4.93
C VAL A 107 1.71 -11.48 -3.95
N ASP A 108 1.67 -11.90 -2.69
CA ASP A 108 2.51 -11.36 -1.62
C ASP A 108 3.92 -11.97 -1.62
N VAL A 109 4.90 -11.29 -1.02
CA VAL A 109 6.30 -11.76 -0.94
C VAL A 109 6.47 -13.10 -0.21
N PHE A 110 5.50 -13.49 0.61
CA PHE A 110 5.50 -14.80 1.29
C PHE A 110 4.78 -15.90 0.49
N GLY A 111 4.30 -15.61 -0.72
CA GLY A 111 3.58 -16.56 -1.58
C GLY A 111 2.09 -16.65 -1.29
N ALA A 112 1.56 -15.85 -0.36
CA ALA A 112 0.12 -15.72 -0.17
C ALA A 112 -0.49 -15.06 -1.42
N MET A 113 -1.62 -15.58 -1.88
CA MET A 113 -2.31 -15.10 -3.08
C MET A 113 -3.74 -14.68 -2.74
N THR A 114 -4.20 -13.57 -3.29
CA THR A 114 -5.57 -13.07 -3.16
C THR A 114 -6.13 -12.77 -4.54
N GLY A 115 -7.34 -13.27 -4.84
CA GLY A 115 -8.01 -13.08 -6.13
C GLY A 115 -9.43 -13.64 -6.08
N GLY A 116 -10.25 -13.30 -7.08
CA GLY A 116 -11.65 -13.71 -7.17
C GLY A 116 -12.42 -12.91 -8.22
N GLY A 117 -13.72 -13.20 -8.38
CA GLY A 117 -14.61 -12.47 -9.28
C GLY A 117 -15.39 -11.34 -8.57
N ASN A 118 -15.72 -10.28 -9.31
CA ASN A 118 -16.59 -9.15 -8.92
C ASN A 118 -16.12 -8.17 -7.83
N VAL A 119 -14.82 -8.05 -7.56
CA VAL A 119 -14.31 -7.05 -6.59
C VAL A 119 -13.28 -6.14 -7.24
N GLN A 120 -13.61 -4.86 -7.42
CA GLN A 120 -12.60 -3.83 -7.66
C GLN A 120 -11.68 -3.74 -6.45
N ALA A 121 -10.38 -3.81 -6.66
CA ALA A 121 -9.39 -3.56 -5.61
C ALA A 121 -9.55 -2.12 -5.08
N ARG A 122 -10.28 -1.96 -3.97
CA ARG A 122 -10.41 -0.69 -3.25
C ARG A 122 -9.18 -0.48 -2.37
N TYR A 123 -8.16 0.15 -2.94
CA TYR A 123 -7.09 0.81 -2.20
C TYR A 123 -7.33 2.32 -2.26
N LEU A 124 -8.38 2.78 -1.57
CA LEU A 124 -8.59 4.21 -1.34
C LEU A 124 -8.03 4.53 0.05
N LEU A 125 -6.96 5.33 0.07
CA LEU A 125 -6.60 6.11 1.25
C LEU A 125 -7.30 7.45 1.06
N HIS A 126 -8.26 7.75 1.93
CA HIS A 126 -8.94 9.04 1.99
C HIS A 126 -8.19 9.99 2.92
#